data_AF-A0A535WGS6-F1
#
_entry.id   AF-A0A535WGS6-F1
#
_cell.length_a   1.000
_cell.length_b   1.000
_cell.length_c   1.000
_cell.angle_alpha   90.00
_cell.angle_beta   90.00
_cell.angle_gamma   90.00
#
_symmetry.space_group_name_H-M   'P 1'
#
loop_
_entity.id
_entity.type
_entity.pdbx_description
1 polymer ?
#
loop_
_entity_poly.entity_id
_entity_poly.type
_entity_poly.pdbx_seq_one_letter_code
_entity_poly.pdbx_strand_id
1 'polypeptide(L)'
;MDAEPVTAQGLNMTCFELSKQLEELEWSVPDAKPLARRLLRIVGRIVIDAGDPGADPETWANTESMALQWLREALRPQGYDVVPLPGGGRPPVEDPSETWS
;
A
#
# COMPACT_ATOMS: atom_id res chain seq x y z
N MET A 1 7.70 -23.98 20.76
CA MET A 1 7.00 -24.17 19.48
C MET A 1 7.41 -22.98 18.64
N ASP A 2 8.35 -23.17 17.73
CA ASP A 2 8.71 -22.12 16.79
C ASP A 2 7.50 -21.92 15.87
N ALA A 3 7.03 -20.68 15.76
CA ALA A 3 5.94 -20.35 14.86
C ALA A 3 6.39 -20.66 13.42
N GLU A 4 5.52 -21.27 12.61
CA GLU A 4 5.79 -21.39 11.18
C GLU A 4 6.09 -20.01 10.58
N PRO A 5 7.08 -19.89 9.69
CA PRO A 5 7.37 -18.64 9.02
C PRO A 5 6.15 -18.17 8.22
N VAL A 6 5.77 -16.91 8.41
CA VAL A 6 4.60 -16.35 7.72
C VAL A 6 4.89 -16.27 6.21
N THR A 7 3.98 -16.80 5.41
CA THR A 7 4.07 -16.70 3.94
C THR A 7 3.54 -15.33 3.47
N ALA A 8 3.94 -14.90 2.27
CA ALA A 8 3.40 -13.67 1.66
C ALA A 8 1.87 -13.70 1.55
N GLN A 9 1.32 -14.85 1.14
CA GLN A 9 -0.12 -15.09 1.11
C GLN A 9 -0.74 -14.99 2.51
N GLY A 10 -0.08 -15.57 3.52
CA GLY A 10 -0.51 -15.51 4.92
C GLY A 10 -0.57 -14.07 5.44
N LEU A 11 0.48 -13.28 5.21
CA LEU A 11 0.51 -11.89 5.65
C LEU A 11 -0.54 -11.04 4.92
N ASN A 12 -0.73 -11.20 3.60
CA ASN A 12 -1.79 -10.49 2.89
C ASN A 12 -3.18 -10.86 3.44
N MET A 13 -3.42 -12.14 3.75
CA MET A 13 -4.66 -12.56 4.39
C MET A 13 -4.84 -11.88 5.76
N THR A 14 -3.77 -11.78 6.55
CA THR A 14 -3.79 -11.01 7.82
C THR A 14 -4.12 -9.53 7.58
N CYS A 15 -3.53 -8.87 6.60
CA CYS A 15 -3.85 -7.48 6.25
C CYS A 15 -5.32 -7.32 5.84
N PHE A 16 -5.87 -8.27 5.09
CA PHE A 16 -7.28 -8.29 4.71
C PHE A 16 -8.20 -8.46 5.92
N GLU A 17 -7.93 -9.42 6.79
CA GLU A 17 -8.74 -9.64 8.00
C GLU A 17 -8.65 -8.45 8.96
N LEU A 18 -7.45 -7.88 9.16
CA LEU A 18 -7.27 -6.64 9.92
C LEU A 18 -8.11 -5.50 9.30
N SER A 19 -8.14 -5.39 7.97
CA SER A 19 -8.94 -4.36 7.31
C SER A 19 -10.43 -4.47 7.65
N LYS A 20 -10.98 -5.69 7.83
CA LYS A 20 -12.36 -5.90 8.29
C LYS A 20 -12.52 -5.51 9.75
N GLN A 21 -11.57 -5.87 10.61
CA GLN A 21 -11.62 -5.51 12.04
C GLN A 21 -11.62 -3.99 12.25
N LEU A 22 -10.98 -3.22 11.35
CA LEU A 22 -11.06 -1.76 11.35
C LEU A 22 -12.51 -1.24 11.22
N GLU A 23 -13.46 -2.05 10.73
CA GLU A 23 -14.86 -1.67 10.64
C GLU A 23 -15.50 -1.50 12.02
N GLU A 24 -15.07 -2.31 12.98
CA GLU A 24 -15.65 -2.42 14.33
C GLU A 24 -14.95 -1.53 15.36
N LEU A 25 -13.83 -0.89 15.01
CA LEU A 25 -13.12 0.02 15.89
C LEU A 25 -13.87 1.36 16.02
N GLU A 26 -13.90 1.91 17.22
CA GLU A 26 -14.33 3.29 17.46
C GLU A 26 -13.20 4.26 17.07
N TRP A 27 -13.41 5.01 15.99
CA TRP A 27 -12.43 5.98 15.49
C TRP A 27 -12.71 7.37 16.05
N SER A 28 -11.71 7.98 16.70
CA SER A 28 -11.78 9.38 17.13
C SER A 28 -11.76 10.37 15.95
N VAL A 29 -11.27 9.93 14.79
CA VAL A 29 -11.24 10.69 13.53
C VAL A 29 -11.89 9.83 12.44
N PRO A 30 -13.13 10.13 12.01
CA PRO A 30 -13.86 9.29 11.04
C PRO A 30 -13.10 9.05 9.73
N ASP A 31 -12.36 10.05 9.26
CA ASP A 31 -11.58 9.98 8.01
C ASP A 31 -10.35 9.04 8.11
N ALA A 32 -9.92 8.68 9.32
CA ALA A 32 -8.78 7.78 9.51
C ALA A 32 -9.10 6.33 9.13
N LYS A 33 -10.36 5.90 9.28
CA LYS A 33 -10.81 4.54 8.94
C LYS A 33 -10.61 4.18 7.46
N PRO A 34 -11.14 4.96 6.48
CA PRO A 34 -10.93 4.66 5.06
C PRO A 34 -9.44 4.72 4.66
N LEU A 35 -8.67 5.64 5.26
CA LEU A 35 -7.23 5.73 5.05
C LEU A 35 -6.50 4.46 5.53
N ALA A 36 -6.72 4.06 6.78
CA ALA A 36 -6.10 2.87 7.36
C ALA A 36 -6.45 1.59 6.58
N ARG A 37 -7.69 1.45 6.12
CA ARG A 37 -8.11 0.34 5.24
C ARG A 37 -7.38 0.34 3.91
N ARG A 38 -7.20 1.50 3.28
CA ARG A 38 -6.47 1.60 2.01
C ARG A 38 -4.98 1.30 2.19
N LEU A 39 -4.36 1.78 3.27
CA LEU A 39 -2.96 1.47 3.61
C LEU A 39 -2.73 -0.03 3.81
N LEU A 40 -3.60 -0.72 4.56
CA LEU A 40 -3.49 -2.17 4.76
C LEU A 40 -3.58 -2.95 3.44
N ARG A 41 -4.42 -2.51 2.50
CA ARG A 41 -4.51 -3.13 1.17
C ARG A 41 -3.23 -2.96 0.36
N ILE A 42 -2.64 -1.76 0.38
CA ILE A 42 -1.36 -1.47 -0.30
C ILE A 42 -0.25 -2.36 0.27
N VAL A 43 -0.16 -2.46 1.60
CA VAL A 43 0.82 -3.32 2.29
C VAL A 43 0.64 -4.78 1.88
N GLY A 44 -0.59 -5.30 1.92
CA GLY A 44 -0.86 -6.69 1.52
C GLY A 44 -0.45 -6.98 0.08
N ARG A 45 -0.66 -6.03 -0.83
CA ARG A 45 -0.27 -6.17 -2.24
C ARG A 45 1.24 -6.15 -2.45
N ILE A 46 1.95 -5.22 -1.82
CA ILE A 46 3.43 -5.16 -1.86
C ILE A 46 4.03 -6.49 -1.40
N VAL A 47 3.48 -7.05 -0.33
CA VAL A 47 3.97 -8.31 0.23
C VAL A 47 3.73 -9.48 -0.70
N ILE A 48 2.59 -9.54 -1.40
CA ILE A 48 2.39 -10.55 -2.45
C ILE A 48 3.42 -10.38 -3.57
N ASP A 49 3.55 -9.17 -4.11
CA ASP A 49 4.36 -8.93 -5.31
C ASP A 49 5.86 -9.12 -5.03
N ALA A 50 6.33 -8.90 -3.79
CA ALA A 50 7.75 -8.97 -3.43
C ALA A 50 8.13 -10.17 -2.55
N GLY A 51 7.17 -10.78 -1.84
CA GLY A 51 7.42 -11.84 -0.85
C GLY A 51 7.15 -13.25 -1.36
N ASP A 52 6.61 -13.40 -2.58
CA ASP A 52 6.45 -14.71 -3.21
C ASP A 52 7.83 -15.29 -3.61
N PRO A 53 8.08 -16.61 -3.43
CA PRO A 53 9.33 -17.23 -3.86
C PRO A 53 9.67 -17.05 -5.34
N GLY A 54 8.67 -16.79 -6.19
CA GLY A 54 8.83 -16.48 -7.62
C GLY A 54 8.87 -14.98 -7.95
N ALA A 55 8.94 -14.09 -6.95
CA ALA A 55 8.97 -12.65 -7.18
C ALA A 55 10.22 -12.22 -7.96
N ASP A 56 10.03 -11.35 -8.95
CA ASP A 56 11.08 -10.84 -9.82
C ASP A 56 11.51 -9.43 -9.39
N PRO A 57 12.81 -9.20 -9.07
CA PRO A 57 13.35 -7.88 -8.77
C PRO A 57 13.11 -6.84 -9.88
N GLU A 58 13.01 -7.24 -11.15
CA GLU A 58 12.72 -6.31 -12.25
C GLU A 58 11.28 -5.76 -12.16
N THR A 59 10.36 -6.50 -11.54
CA THR A 59 8.97 -6.07 -11.33
C THR A 59 8.84 -5.05 -10.19
N TRP A 60 9.82 -4.96 -9.29
CA TRP A 60 9.75 -4.06 -8.12
C TRP A 60 9.51 -2.60 -8.51
N ALA A 61 10.18 -2.10 -9.55
CA ALA A 61 10.01 -0.71 -9.99
C ALA A 61 8.53 -0.39 -10.33
N ASN A 62 7.83 -1.35 -10.92
CA ASN A 62 6.40 -1.22 -11.22
C ASN A 62 5.55 -1.31 -9.95
N THR A 63 5.79 -2.29 -9.08
CA THR A 63 5.10 -2.43 -7.79
C THR A 63 5.26 -1.19 -6.92
N GLU A 64 6.47 -0.63 -6.86
CA GLU A 64 6.78 0.60 -6.14
C GLU A 64 6.01 1.79 -6.71
N SER A 65 6.01 1.95 -8.03
CA SER A 65 5.28 3.02 -8.71
C SER A 65 3.78 2.94 -8.41
N MET A 66 3.18 1.75 -8.53
CA MET A 66 1.76 1.52 -8.20
C MET A 66 1.45 1.79 -6.73
N ALA A 67 2.31 1.36 -5.80
CA ALA A 67 2.14 1.60 -4.38
C ALA A 67 2.15 3.11 -4.05
N LEU A 68 3.09 3.85 -4.63
CA LEU A 68 3.18 5.31 -4.46
C LEU A 68 1.97 6.02 -5.05
N GLN A 69 1.47 5.58 -6.22
CA GLN A 69 0.24 6.09 -6.82
C GLN A 69 -0.97 5.87 -5.89
N TRP A 70 -1.16 4.66 -5.36
CA TRP A 70 -2.28 4.39 -4.45
C TRP A 70 -2.20 5.18 -3.14
N LEU A 71 -1.00 5.41 -2.61
CA LEU A 71 -0.80 6.29 -1.46
C LEU A 71 -1.21 7.73 -1.80
N ARG A 72 -0.79 8.23 -2.96
CA ARG A 72 -1.15 9.55 -3.46
C ARG A 72 -2.66 9.71 -3.60
N GLU A 73 -3.34 8.73 -4.20
CA GLU A 73 -4.80 8.69 -4.33
C GLU A 73 -5.53 8.65 -2.98
N ALA A 74 -4.96 7.97 -1.97
CA ALA A 74 -5.55 7.90 -0.63
C ALA A 74 -5.48 9.25 0.11
N LEU A 75 -4.42 10.00 -0.14
CA LEU A 75 -4.04 11.20 0.62
C LEU A 75 -4.52 12.50 -0.03
N ARG A 76 -4.63 12.54 -1.37
CA ARG A 76 -5.09 13.73 -2.11
C ARG A 76 -6.47 14.26 -1.68
N PRO A 77 -7.51 13.44 -1.47
CA PRO A 77 -8.80 13.92 -0.98
C PRO A 77 -8.73 14.62 0.39
N GLN A 78 -7.66 14.37 1.16
CA GLN A 78 -7.41 14.97 2.47
C GLN A 78 -6.49 16.20 2.39
N GLY A 79 -6.13 16.65 1.18
CA GLY A 79 -5.25 17.80 0.94
C GLY A 79 -3.75 17.50 1.05
N TYR A 80 -3.37 16.22 1.13
CA TYR A 80 -1.97 15.79 1.18
C TYR A 80 -1.52 15.26 -0.18
N ASP A 81 -0.25 15.47 -0.53
CA ASP A 81 0.35 14.91 -1.73
C ASP A 81 1.56 14.03 -1.39
N VAL A 82 1.81 13.02 -2.24
CA VAL A 82 2.97 12.13 -2.12
C VAL A 82 3.98 12.54 -3.17
N VAL A 83 5.06 13.17 -2.73
CA VAL A 83 6.17 13.61 -3.58
C VAL A 83 7.49 13.05 -3.06
N PRO A 84 8.43 12.67 -3.95
CA PRO A 84 9.78 12.32 -3.52
C PRO A 84 10.46 13.48 -2.80
N LEU A 85 11.31 13.16 -1.83
CA LEU A 85 12.13 14.17 -1.18
C LEU A 85 13.12 14.80 -2.18
N PRO A 86 13.34 16.13 -2.13
CA PRO A 86 14.34 16.79 -2.97
C PRO A 86 15.72 16.15 -2.83
N GLY A 87 16.38 15.87 -3.95
CA GLY A 87 17.72 15.26 -3.97
C GLY A 87 17.74 13.75 -3.71
N GLY A 88 16.58 13.09 -3.52
CA GLY A 88 16.50 11.65 -3.28
C GLY A 88 16.74 10.76 -4.51
N GLY A 89 17.02 11.34 -5.68
CA GLY A 89 17.29 10.63 -6.94
C GLY A 89 16.09 9.88 -7.52
N ARG A 90 14.92 9.92 -6.86
CA ARG A 90 13.70 9.27 -7.30
C ARG A 90 12.91 10.15 -8.29
N PRO A 91 12.34 9.56 -9.35
CA PRO A 91 11.45 10.28 -10.25
C PRO A 91 10.16 10.70 -9.52
N PRO A 92 9.45 11.73 -10.01
CA PRO A 92 8.12 12.09 -9.50
C PRO A 92 7.17 10.90 -9.51
N VAL A 93 6.29 10.81 -8.51
CA VAL A 93 5.20 9.84 -8.52
C VAL A 93 4.23 10.26 -9.63
N GLU A 94 4.08 9.42 -10.65
CA GLU A 94 3.16 9.70 -11.76
C GLU A 94 1.72 9.88 -11.27
N ASP A 95 0.96 10.73 -11.95
CA ASP A 95 -0.45 10.92 -11.68
C ASP A 95 -1.27 9.98 -12.60
N PRO A 96 -2.01 9.00 -12.06
CA PRO A 96 -2.81 8.12 -12.89
C PRO A 96 -3.92 8.86 -13.63
N SER A 97 -4.33 10.07 -13.22
CA SER A 97 -5.29 10.85 -14.03
C SER A 97 -4.71 11.35 -15.36
N GLU A 98 -3.39 11.37 -15.52
CA GLU A 98 -2.72 11.83 -16.75
C GLU A 98 -2.60 10.73 -17.82
N THR A 99 -2.73 9.45 -17.45
CA THR A 99 -2.55 8.31 -18.36
C THR A 99 -3.86 7.75 -18.95
N TRP A 100 -5.02 8.23 -18.53
CA TRP A 100 -6.35 7.78 -18.98
C TRP A 100 -7.03 8.78 -19.93
N SER A 101 -6.23 9.53 -20.70
CA SER A 101 -6.71 10.48 -21.73
C SER A 101 -6.92 9.81 -23.07
#